data_AF-A0A6I3HDQ8-F1
#
_entry.id   AF-A0A6I3HDQ8-F1
#
_cell.length_a   1.000
_cell.length_b   1.000
_cell.length_c   1.000
_cell.angle_alpha   90.00
_cell.angle_beta   90.00
_cell.angle_gamma   90.00
#
_symmetry.space_group_name_H-M   'P 1'
#
loop_
_entity.id
_entity.type
_entity.pdbx_description
1 polymer ?
#
loop_
_entity_poly.entity_id
_entity_poly.type
_entity_poly.pdbx_seq_one_letter_code
_entity_poly.pdbx_strand_id
1 'polypeptide(L)' 'MSSPGHTDRTRGKRLPELASHDLADLQAILDAALVAHICVVDGDQPFVLPVAFARNGDTLYIHGSSKSR' A
#
# COMPACT_ATOMS: atom_id res chain seq x y z
N MET A 1 -16.30 1.33 3.18
CA MET A 1 -14.95 1.93 3.02
C MET A 1 -14.91 2.63 1.67
N SER A 2 -14.22 3.77 1.55
CA SER A 2 -14.07 4.46 0.25
C SER A 2 -13.27 3.60 -0.72
N SER A 3 -13.61 3.64 -2.02
CA SER A 3 -12.82 3.00 -3.07
C SER A 3 -11.36 3.51 -3.05
N PRO A 4 -10.34 2.62 -3.06
CA PRO A 4 -8.94 3.04 -3.12
C PRO A 4 -8.67 4.02 -4.27
N GLY A 5 -7.80 5.01 -4.05
CA GLY A 5 -7.43 5.98 -5.08
C GLY A 5 -8.43 7.12 -5.34
N HIS A 6 -9.62 7.12 -4.72
CA HIS A 6 -10.69 8.09 -5.01
C HIS A 6 -10.83 9.26 -4.01
N THR A 7 -9.75 9.60 -3.29
CA THR A 7 -9.74 10.74 -2.35
C THR A 7 -8.78 11.84 -2.80
N ASP A 8 -8.97 13.07 -2.30
CA ASP A 8 -8.04 14.18 -2.57
C ASP A 8 -6.59 13.86 -2.21
N ARG A 9 -6.37 13.11 -1.12
CA ARG A 9 -5.03 12.70 -0.65
C ARG A 9 -4.35 11.72 -1.60
N THR A 10 -5.11 10.90 -2.33
CA THR A 10 -4.60 9.87 -3.24
C THR A 10 -4.59 10.29 -4.71
N ARG A 11 -5.01 11.52 -5.03
CA ARG A 11 -4.99 12.03 -6.40
C ARG A 11 -3.56 12.34 -6.85
N GLY A 12 -3.07 11.60 -7.85
CA GLY A 12 -1.80 11.88 -8.52
C GLY A 12 -1.78 13.27 -9.15
N LYS A 13 -0.75 14.08 -8.86
CA LYS A 13 -0.61 15.44 -9.39
C LYS A 13 0.40 15.58 -10.52
N ARG A 14 1.36 14.66 -10.61
CA ARG A 14 2.41 14.62 -11.65
C ARG A 14 2.11 13.46 -12.59
N LEU A 15 2.19 13.71 -13.90
CA LEU A 15 1.86 12.73 -14.95
C LEU A 15 0.52 12.03 -14.68
N PRO A 16 -0.58 12.77 -14.46
CA PRO A 16 -1.88 12.20 -14.10
C PRO A 16 -2.42 11.21 -15.13
N GLU A 17 -2.00 11.31 -16.39
CA GLU A 17 -2.32 10.37 -17.47
C GLU A 17 -1.81 8.94 -17.23
N LEU A 18 -0.83 8.76 -16.33
CA LEU A 18 -0.31 7.44 -15.96
C LEU A 18 -1.05 6.82 -14.76
N ALA A 19 -1.97 7.54 -14.11
CA ALA A 19 -2.70 7.01 -12.97
C ALA A 19 -3.85 6.11 -13.42
N SER A 20 -3.87 4.86 -12.94
CA SER A 20 -5.07 4.01 -12.99
C SER A 20 -5.87 4.15 -11.70
N HIS A 21 -7.19 4.17 -11.84
CA HIS A 21 -8.16 4.13 -10.74
C HIS A 21 -9.05 2.89 -10.80
N ASP A 22 -8.73 1.94 -11.69
CA ASP A 22 -9.42 0.65 -11.74
C ASP A 22 -8.94 -0.23 -10.58
N LEU A 23 -9.90 -0.83 -9.87
CA LEU A 23 -9.61 -1.77 -8.79
C LEU A 23 -8.93 -3.04 -9.32
N ALA A 24 -9.25 -3.47 -10.55
CA ALA A 24 -8.66 -4.65 -11.16
C ALA A 24 -7.15 -4.49 -11.38
N ASP A 25 -6.71 -3.31 -11.84
CA ASP A 25 -5.29 -2.99 -12.00
C ASP A 25 -4.55 -3.02 -10.66
N LEU A 26 -5.15 -2.44 -9.62
CA LEU A 26 -4.59 -2.48 -8.26
C LEU A 26 -4.44 -3.93 -7.77
N GLN A 27 -5.48 -4.75 -7.92
CA GLN A 27 -5.46 -6.15 -7.49
C GLN A 27 -4.41 -6.96 -8.26
N ALA A 28 -4.29 -6.76 -9.58
CA ALA A 28 -3.29 -7.41 -10.40
C ALA A 28 -1.85 -7.07 -9.98
N ILE A 29 -1.58 -5.79 -9.67
CA ILE A 29 -0.27 -5.36 -9.16
C ILE A 29 0.04 -6.02 -7.81
N LEU A 30 -0.94 -6.05 -6.90
CA LEU A 30 -0.78 -6.65 -5.58
C LEU A 30 -0.56 -8.17 -5.66
N ASP A 31 -1.22 -8.86 -6.59
CA ASP A 31 -1.08 -10.31 -6.78
C ASP A 31 0.25 -10.70 -7.44
N ALA A 32 0.83 -9.81 -8.24
CA ALA A 32 2.14 -10.02 -8.86
C ALA A 32 3.31 -9.73 -7.91
N ALA A 33 3.07 -8.99 -6.82
CA ALA A 33 4.12 -8.55 -5.90
C ALA A 33 4.24 -9.47 -4.68
N LEU A 34 5.48 -9.63 -4.18
CA LEU A 34 5.77 -10.38 -2.95
C LEU A 34 6.19 -9.47 -1.79
N VAL A 35 6.62 -8.24 -2.10
CA VAL A 35 7.21 -7.31 -1.13
C VAL A 35 6.47 -5.97 -1.19
N ALA A 36 6.13 -5.46 -0.01
CA ALA A 36 5.63 -4.10 0.18
C ALA A 36 6.64 -3.30 1.00
N HIS A 37 6.59 -1.98 0.85
CA HIS A 37 7.29 -1.04 1.72
C HIS A 37 6.26 -0.36 2.61
N ILE A 38 6.33 -0.62 3.92
CA ILE A 38 5.42 -0.02 4.90
C ILE A 38 6.14 1.15 5.56
N CYS A 39 5.56 2.34 5.43
CA CYS A 39 6.07 3.54 6.05
C CYS A 39 5.32 3.81 7.36
N VAL A 40 6.05 3.94 8.45
CA VAL A 40 5.52 4.34 9.77
C VAL A 40 6.32 5.52 10.29
N VAL A 41 5.74 6.28 11.21
CA VAL A 41 6.41 7.39 11.90
C VAL A 41 6.42 7.05 13.38
N ASP A 42 7.59 7.11 14.00
CA ASP A 42 7.79 7.00 15.44
C ASP A 42 8.45 8.29 15.94
N GLY A 43 7.72 9.05 16.77
CA GLY A 43 8.04 10.44 17.06
C GLY A 43 8.07 11.28 15.77
N ASP A 44 9.20 11.93 15.52
CA ASP A 44 9.43 12.75 14.30
C ASP A 44 10.20 11.98 13.21
N GLN A 45 10.54 10.71 13.44
CA GLN A 45 11.35 9.92 12.52
C GLN A 45 10.48 9.00 11.65
N PRO A 46 10.51 9.14 10.31
CA PRO A 46 9.92 8.16 9.40
C PRO A 46 10.81 6.93 9.24
N PHE A 47 10.19 5.76 9.20
CA PHE A 47 10.80 4.47 8.89
C PHE A 47 10.13 3.84 7.68
N VAL A 48 10.90 3.11 6.87
CA VAL A 48 10.41 2.35 5.72
C VAL A 48 10.84 0.91 5.88
N LEU A 49 9.87 0.01 6.09
CA LEU A 49 10.12 -1.41 6.31
C LEU A 49 9.80 -2.21 5.04
N PRO A 50 10.78 -2.92 4.45
CA PRO A 50 10.48 -3.94 3.45
C PRO A 50 9.88 -5.17 4.15
N VAL A 51 8.67 -5.56 3.77
CA VAL A 51 7.96 -6.71 4.34
C VAL A 51 7.36 -7.57 3.24
N ALA A 52 7.35 -8.89 3.46
CA ALA A 52 6.47 -9.76 2.69
C ALA A 52 5.01 -9.45 3.06
N PHE A 53 4.12 -9.49 2.07
CA PHE A 53 2.69 -9.32 2.28
C PHE A 53 1.89 -10.38 1.53
N ALA A 54 0.63 -10.55 1.93
CA ALA A 54 -0.34 -11.36 1.23
C ALA A 54 -1.66 -10.58 1.09
N ARG A 55 -2.35 -10.76 -0.03
CA ARG A 55 -3.70 -10.23 -0.22
C ARG A 55 -4.74 -11.33 -0.03
N ASN A 56 -5.83 -11.02 0.66
CA ASN A 56 -7.03 -11.85 0.72
C ASN A 56 -8.27 -10.95 0.56
N GLY A 57 -8.91 -11.04 -0.60
CA GLY A 57 -9.96 -10.10 -1.01
C GLY A 57 -9.45 -8.66 -0.98
N ASP A 58 -10.11 -7.83 -0.18
CA ASP A 58 -9.79 -6.40 -0.02
C ASP A 58 -8.84 -6.11 1.15
N THR A 59 -8.26 -7.15 1.76
CA THR A 59 -7.36 -7.00 2.92
C THR A 59 -5.94 -7.41 2.56
N LEU A 60 -4.98 -6.55 2.93
CA LEU A 60 -3.55 -6.86 2.90
C LEU A 60 -3.09 -7.29 4.29
N TYR A 61 -2.43 -8.43 4.36
CA TYR A 61 -1.85 -9.00 5.55
C TYR A 61 -0.33 -8.87 5.47
N ILE A 62 0.26 -8.43 6.58
CA ILE A 62 1.69 -8.49 6.86
C ILE A 62 1.87 -9.20 8.19
N HIS A 63 3.05 -9.74 8.44
CA HIS A 63 3.38 -10.35 9.73
C HIS A 63 4.72 -9.81 10.23
N GLY A 64 4.92 -9.93 11.54
CA GLY A 64 6.15 -9.52 12.22
C GLY A 64 6.18 -10.08 13.63
N SER A 65 7.31 -9.91 14.31
CA SER A 65 7.44 -10.27 15.72
C SER A 65 6.50 -9.40 16.57
N SER A 66 5.82 -10.00 17.55
CA SER A 66 5.06 -9.24 18.56
C SER A 66 5.94 -8.38 19.46
N LYS A 67 7.24 -8.67 19.51
CA LYS A 67 8.29 -7.86 20.16
C LYS A 67 9.04 -6.97 19.17
N SER A 68 8.56 -6.87 17.93
CA SER A 68 9.05 -5.84 17.03
C SER A 68 8.78 -4.47 17.64
N ARG A 69 9.68 -3.55 17.33
CA ARG A 69 9.83 -2.20 17.90
C ARG A 69 8.50 -1.50 18.13
#